data_AF-A0A7W1Z0P5-F1
#
_entry.id   AF-A0A7W1Z0P5-F1
#
_cell.length_a   1.000
_cell.length_b   1.000
_cell.length_c   1.000
_cell.angle_alpha   90.00
_cell.angle_beta   90.00
_cell.angle_gamma   90.00
#
_symmetry.space_group_name_H-M   'P 1'
#
loop_
_entity.id
_entity.type
_entity.pdbx_description
1 polymer ?
#
loop_
_entity_poly.entity_id
_entity_poly.type
_entity_poly.pdbx_seq_one_letter_code
_entity_poly.pdbx_strand_id
1 'polypeptide(L)'
;MSTLTFSRPQKGLALRYLRKMSGYSRQQLTRLIHRCLQTGRVPRRQRTIQSFAWRYTLEDIRLLAAMDARHDSRGPAKKLCERACRLFGEAESQRLATISISQIYKLRKSTGYLRHRQSVEKTRPTPSRIGERPKPHPAGQPCFPRIDTVP
;
A
#
# COMPACT_ATOMS: atom_id res chain seq x y z
N MET A 1 1.67 37.46 -20.75
CA MET A 1 1.18 36.12 -21.13
C MET A 1 0.07 36.30 -22.13
N SER A 2 0.30 35.90 -23.39
CA SER A 2 -0.67 35.97 -24.49
C SER A 2 -1.91 35.14 -24.15
N THR A 3 -3.06 35.79 -23.97
CA THR A 3 -4.33 35.11 -23.72
C THR A 3 -4.86 34.55 -25.03
N LEU A 4 -4.68 33.25 -25.26
CA LEU A 4 -5.34 32.52 -26.35
C LEU A 4 -6.86 32.65 -26.19
N THR A 5 -7.49 33.49 -27.01
CA THR A 5 -8.94 33.67 -27.03
C THR A 5 -9.59 32.56 -27.86
N PHE A 6 -10.06 31.50 -27.21
CA PHE A 6 -10.80 30.42 -27.87
C PHE A 6 -12.23 30.85 -28.27
N SER A 7 -12.68 30.44 -29.46
CA SER A 7 -14.08 30.55 -29.87
C SER A 7 -14.97 29.54 -29.10
N ARG A 8 -16.30 29.75 -29.09
CA ARG A 8 -17.27 28.84 -28.43
C ARG A 8 -17.07 27.35 -28.79
N PRO A 9 -16.92 26.96 -30.06
CA PRO A 9 -16.69 25.55 -30.42
C PRO A 9 -15.32 25.03 -29.96
N GLN A 10 -14.27 25.84 -30.04
CA GLN A 10 -12.92 25.45 -29.62
C GLN A 10 -12.84 25.17 -28.10
N LYS A 11 -13.56 25.96 -27.29
CA LYS A 11 -13.69 25.71 -25.84
C LYS A 11 -14.31 24.34 -25.56
N GLY A 12 -15.33 23.95 -26.33
CA GLY A 12 -15.97 22.64 -26.23
C GLY A 12 -15.04 21.49 -26.60
N LEU A 13 -14.22 21.66 -27.64
CA LEU A 13 -13.22 20.66 -28.04
C LEU A 13 -12.13 20.49 -26.98
N ALA A 14 -11.58 21.60 -26.47
CA ALA A 14 -10.57 21.59 -25.42
C ALA A 14 -11.08 20.91 -24.13
N LEU A 15 -12.30 21.21 -23.71
CA LEU A 15 -12.93 20.54 -22.55
C LEU A 15 -13.10 19.04 -22.76
N ARG A 16 -13.48 18.61 -23.97
CA ARG A 16 -13.66 17.20 -24.31
C ARG A 16 -12.34 16.44 -24.29
N TYR A 17 -11.29 17.06 -24.83
CA TYR A 17 -9.92 16.56 -24.78
C TYR A 17 -9.42 16.42 -23.35
N LEU A 18 -9.51 17.49 -22.54
CA LEU A 18 -9.09 17.48 -21.14
C LEU A 18 -9.83 16.42 -20.32
N ARG A 19 -11.13 16.24 -20.57
CA ARG A 19 -11.92 15.18 -19.93
C ARG A 19 -11.40 13.78 -20.26
N LYS A 20 -11.06 13.54 -21.54
CA LYS A 20 -10.54 12.23 -21.99
C LYS A 20 -9.16 11.93 -21.40
N MET A 21 -8.28 12.92 -21.33
CA MET A 21 -6.90 12.74 -20.86
C MET A 21 -6.77 12.67 -19.34
N SER A 22 -7.60 13.42 -18.60
CA SER A 22 -7.46 13.53 -17.13
C SER A 22 -8.40 12.63 -16.33
N GLY A 23 -9.50 12.14 -16.94
CA GLY A 23 -10.54 11.38 -16.23
C GLY A 23 -11.41 12.22 -15.28
N TYR A 24 -11.20 13.55 -15.21
CA TYR A 24 -12.01 14.43 -14.38
C TYR A 24 -13.42 14.65 -14.95
N SER A 25 -14.39 14.85 -14.06
CA SER A 25 -15.74 15.23 -14.47
C SER A 25 -15.77 16.63 -15.09
N ARG A 26 -16.79 16.92 -15.91
CA ARG A 26 -16.96 18.25 -16.52
C ARG A 26 -16.98 19.37 -15.46
N GLN A 27 -17.67 19.14 -14.35
CA GLN A 27 -17.77 20.09 -13.25
C GLN A 27 -16.41 20.35 -12.57
N GLN A 28 -15.59 19.30 -12.39
CA GLN A 28 -14.23 19.44 -11.85
C GLN A 28 -13.34 20.25 -12.78
N LEU A 29 -13.37 19.97 -14.08
CA LEU A 29 -12.62 20.73 -15.08
C LEU A 29 -13.03 22.20 -15.11
N THR A 30 -14.32 22.51 -15.10
CA THR A 30 -14.79 23.90 -15.03
C THR A 30 -14.24 24.64 -13.81
N ARG A 31 -14.26 23.99 -12.63
CA ARG A 31 -13.72 24.58 -11.39
C ARG A 31 -12.20 24.80 -11.48
N LEU A 32 -11.47 23.87 -12.07
CA LEU A 32 -10.01 23.97 -12.23
C LEU A 32 -9.63 25.06 -13.24
N ILE A 33 -10.32 25.13 -14.39
CA ILE A 33 -10.11 26.15 -15.41
C ILE A 33 -10.38 27.53 -14.84
N HIS A 34 -11.50 27.72 -14.14
CA HIS A 34 -11.83 28.99 -13.50
C HIS A 34 -10.76 29.42 -12.49
N ARG A 35 -10.29 28.49 -11.65
CA ARG A 35 -9.19 28.75 -10.70
C ARG A 35 -7.90 29.14 -11.42
N CYS A 36 -7.57 28.43 -12.50
CA CYS A 36 -6.38 28.70 -13.32
C CYS A 36 -6.45 30.10 -13.93
N LEU A 37 -7.62 30.52 -14.44
CA LEU A 37 -7.82 31.86 -14.99
C LEU A 37 -7.67 32.96 -13.93
N GLN A 38 -8.07 32.71 -12.69
CA GLN A 38 -7.96 33.69 -11.61
C GLN A 38 -6.55 33.80 -11.01
N THR A 39 -5.83 32.69 -10.89
CA THR A 39 -4.57 32.63 -10.12
C THR A 39 -3.34 32.29 -10.98
N GLY A 40 -3.53 31.97 -12.25
CA GLY A 40 -2.48 31.52 -13.17
C GLY A 40 -1.90 30.14 -12.86
N ARG A 41 -2.37 29.47 -11.79
CA ARG A 41 -1.84 28.19 -11.31
C ARG A 41 -2.96 27.28 -10.80
N VAL A 42 -2.72 25.98 -10.86
CA VAL A 42 -3.60 24.96 -10.25
C VAL A 42 -2.81 24.23 -9.17
N PRO A 43 -2.71 24.79 -7.94
CA PRO A 43 -1.97 24.14 -6.87
C PRO A 43 -2.69 22.86 -6.43
N ARG A 44 -1.91 21.79 -6.21
CA ARG A 44 -2.40 20.57 -5.58
C ARG A 44 -2.86 20.90 -4.16
N ARG A 45 -4.16 20.78 -3.90
CA ARG A 45 -4.68 20.86 -2.52
C ARG A 45 -4.44 19.53 -1.83
N GLN A 46 -3.80 19.57 -0.67
CA GLN A 46 -3.77 18.42 0.22
C GLN A 46 -5.21 18.07 0.59
N ARG A 47 -5.62 16.85 0.26
CA ARG A 47 -6.91 16.30 0.66
C ARG A 47 -6.69 15.61 1.99
N THR A 48 -7.05 16.25 3.09
CA THR A 48 -7.22 15.55 4.36
C THR A 48 -8.47 14.69 4.21
N ILE A 49 -8.28 13.38 4.04
CA ILE A 49 -9.39 12.44 4.15
C ILE A 49 -9.73 12.44 5.64
N GLN A 50 -10.89 12.96 6.03
CA GLN A 50 -11.43 12.68 7.37
C GLN A 50 -11.67 11.17 7.45
N SER A 51 -10.66 10.45 7.91
CA SER A 51 -10.82 9.05 8.28
C SER A 51 -11.63 9.03 9.58
N PHE A 52 -12.67 8.22 9.62
CA PHE A 52 -13.35 7.89 10.88
C PHE A 52 -12.32 7.50 11.93
N ALA A 53 -12.54 7.92 13.18
CA ALA A 53 -11.69 7.54 14.30
C ALA A 53 -11.60 6.01 14.37
N TRP A 54 -10.37 5.49 14.52
CA TRP A 54 -10.16 4.06 14.61
C TRP A 54 -10.66 3.57 15.97
N ARG A 55 -11.61 2.63 15.96
CA ARG A 55 -12.14 2.01 17.18
C ARG A 55 -11.15 1.07 17.87
N TYR A 56 -10.15 0.57 17.13
CA TYR A 56 -9.17 -0.40 17.61
C TYR A 56 -7.79 0.23 17.64
N THR A 57 -7.11 0.09 18.77
CA THR A 57 -5.78 0.63 18.96
C THR A 57 -4.72 -0.35 18.47
N LEU A 58 -3.47 0.12 18.41
CA LEU A 58 -2.34 -0.74 18.09
C LEU A 58 -2.13 -1.82 19.17
N GLU A 59 -2.49 -1.52 20.42
CA GLU A 59 -2.45 -2.47 21.54
C GLU A 59 -3.41 -3.63 21.30
N ASP A 60 -4.64 -3.35 20.86
CA ASP A 60 -5.62 -4.40 20.55
C ASP A 60 -5.10 -5.34 19.44
N ILE A 61 -4.41 -4.78 18.44
CA ILE A 61 -3.80 -5.55 17.35
C ILE A 61 -2.66 -6.45 17.87
N ARG A 62 -1.83 -5.92 18.78
CA ARG A 62 -0.74 -6.68 19.41
C ARG A 62 -1.26 -7.78 20.30
N LEU A 63 -2.27 -7.49 21.11
CA LEU A 63 -2.93 -8.46 21.97
C LEU A 63 -3.53 -9.60 21.14
N LEU A 64 -4.21 -9.27 20.05
CA LEU A 64 -4.74 -10.28 19.13
C LEU A 64 -3.63 -11.14 18.52
N ALA A 65 -2.51 -10.54 18.10
CA ALA A 65 -1.37 -11.27 17.55
C ALA A 65 -0.72 -12.19 18.59
N ALA A 66 -0.57 -11.73 19.83
CA ALA A 66 -0.03 -12.53 20.93
C ALA A 66 -0.95 -13.70 21.28
N MET A 67 -2.27 -13.47 21.33
CA MET A 67 -3.26 -14.53 21.55
C MET A 67 -3.23 -15.57 20.43
N ASP A 68 -3.16 -15.14 19.17
CA ASP A 68 -3.05 -16.03 18.01
C ASP A 68 -1.68 -16.74 17.90
N ALA A 69 -0.65 -16.25 18.59
CA ALA A 69 0.66 -16.90 18.67
C ALA A 69 0.70 -17.95 19.78
N ARG A 70 0.03 -17.70 20.92
CA ARG A 70 -0.10 -18.65 22.04
C ARG A 70 -1.03 -19.81 21.70
N HIS A 71 -2.04 -19.56 20.88
CA HIS A 71 -3.02 -20.55 20.46
C HIS A 71 -2.95 -20.70 18.95
N ASP A 72 -2.61 -21.89 18.45
CA ASP A 72 -2.56 -22.19 17.01
C ASP A 72 -3.72 -21.51 16.30
N SER A 73 -3.39 -20.47 15.53
CA SER A 73 -4.26 -19.39 15.04
C SER A 73 -5.60 -19.73 14.36
N ARG A 74 -5.85 -21.02 14.18
CA ARG A 74 -7.12 -21.64 13.77
C ARG A 74 -8.16 -21.63 14.90
N GLY A 75 -7.74 -21.36 16.14
CA GLY A 75 -8.64 -21.24 17.29
C GLY A 75 -9.58 -20.02 17.22
N PRO A 76 -10.73 -20.08 17.92
CA PRO A 76 -11.68 -18.97 17.97
C PRO A 76 -11.14 -17.83 18.86
N ALA A 77 -10.32 -16.95 18.27
CA ALA A 77 -9.71 -15.80 18.97
C ALA A 77 -10.73 -14.97 19.78
N LYS A 78 -11.95 -14.81 19.26
CA LYS A 78 -13.05 -14.16 19.99
C LYS A 78 -13.39 -14.87 21.29
N LYS A 79 -13.56 -16.20 21.26
CA LYS A 79 -13.92 -17.00 22.43
C LYS A 79 -12.80 -17.02 23.47
N LEU A 80 -11.55 -16.99 22.99
CA LEU A 80 -10.39 -16.87 23.86
C LEU A 80 -10.36 -15.50 24.56
N CYS A 81 -10.62 -14.41 23.83
CA CYS A 81 -10.73 -13.06 24.43
C CYS A 81 -11.94 -12.94 25.37
N GLU A 82 -13.09 -13.54 25.01
CA GLU A 82 -14.29 -13.58 25.88
C GLU A 82 -13.99 -14.32 27.19
N ARG A 83 -13.29 -15.45 27.14
CA ARG A 83 -12.85 -16.19 28.33
C ARG A 83 -11.83 -15.40 29.13
N ALA A 84 -10.85 -14.78 28.48
CA ALA A 84 -9.83 -14.00 29.16
C ALA A 84 -10.43 -12.81 29.92
N CYS A 85 -11.38 -12.11 29.30
CA CYS A 85 -12.09 -11.02 29.95
C CYS A 85 -12.99 -11.51 31.11
N ARG A 86 -13.69 -12.64 30.97
CA ARG A 86 -14.64 -13.14 31.98
C ARG A 86 -13.99 -13.88 33.14
N LEU A 87 -12.96 -14.69 32.88
CA LEU A 87 -12.33 -15.57 33.86
C LEU A 87 -11.10 -14.93 34.51
N PHE A 88 -10.33 -14.15 33.75
CA PHE A 88 -9.09 -13.53 34.24
C PHE A 88 -9.21 -12.02 34.47
N GLY A 89 -10.37 -11.41 34.16
CA GLY A 89 -10.60 -9.98 34.38
C GLY A 89 -9.74 -9.05 33.51
N GLU A 90 -9.17 -9.57 32.41
CA GLU A 90 -8.30 -8.79 31.53
C GLU A 90 -9.11 -7.72 30.77
N ALA A 91 -9.07 -6.48 31.26
CA ALA A 91 -9.78 -5.35 30.66
C ALA A 91 -9.32 -5.05 29.22
N GLU A 92 -8.04 -5.33 28.90
CA GLU A 92 -7.48 -5.14 27.56
C GLU A 92 -8.18 -6.04 26.52
N SER A 93 -8.55 -7.26 26.93
CA SER A 93 -9.24 -8.24 26.09
C SER A 93 -10.72 -7.89 25.85
N GLN A 94 -11.31 -6.95 26.62
CA GLN A 94 -12.73 -6.60 26.54
C GLN A 94 -13.11 -5.99 25.18
N ARG A 95 -12.22 -5.15 24.62
CA ARG A 95 -12.44 -4.56 23.29
C ARG A 95 -12.51 -5.66 22.23
N LEU A 96 -11.59 -6.63 22.26
CA LEU A 96 -11.55 -7.78 21.35
C LEU A 96 -12.64 -8.83 21.62
N ALA A 97 -13.17 -8.92 22.84
CA ALA A 97 -14.29 -9.81 23.16
C ALA A 97 -15.61 -9.32 22.51
N THR A 98 -15.76 -8.01 22.36
CA THR A 98 -16.99 -7.37 21.87
C THR A 98 -17.10 -7.33 20.34
N ILE A 99 -16.00 -7.56 19.62
CA ILE A 99 -16.00 -7.43 18.14
C ILE A 99 -16.62 -8.63 17.42
N SER A 100 -17.04 -8.38 16.18
CA SER A 100 -17.48 -9.45 15.28
C SER A 100 -16.30 -10.27 14.76
N ILE A 101 -16.57 -11.53 14.40
CA ILE A 101 -15.57 -12.43 13.80
C ILE A 101 -15.00 -11.83 12.52
N SER A 102 -15.83 -11.19 11.69
CA SER A 102 -15.39 -10.51 10.47
C SER A 102 -14.38 -9.40 10.76
N GLN A 103 -14.53 -8.69 11.88
CA GLN A 103 -13.58 -7.65 12.28
C GLN A 103 -12.23 -8.25 12.70
N ILE A 104 -12.22 -9.40 13.37
CA ILE A 104 -10.98 -10.14 13.68
C ILE A 104 -10.22 -10.46 12.40
N TYR A 105 -10.90 -10.96 11.36
CA TYR A 105 -10.25 -11.24 10.08
C TYR A 105 -9.74 -9.98 9.38
N LYS A 106 -10.42 -8.83 9.50
CA LYS A 106 -9.90 -7.54 9.02
C LYS A 106 -8.63 -7.14 9.76
N LEU A 107 -8.62 -7.27 11.10
CA LEU A 107 -7.44 -6.97 11.92
C LEU A 107 -6.27 -7.89 11.57
N ARG A 108 -6.51 -9.18 11.31
CA ARG A 108 -5.48 -10.14 10.87
C ARG A 108 -4.85 -9.80 9.51
N LYS A 109 -5.56 -9.06 8.64
CA LYS A 109 -5.03 -8.55 7.37
C LYS A 109 -4.32 -7.21 7.50
N SER A 110 -4.38 -6.56 8.66
CA SER A 110 -3.75 -5.26 8.87
C SER A 110 -2.22 -5.39 8.89
N THR A 111 -1.53 -4.34 8.44
CA THR A 111 -0.06 -4.31 8.42
C THR A 111 0.53 -4.40 9.83
N GLY A 112 -0.11 -3.79 10.84
CA GLY A 112 0.32 -3.87 12.23
C GLY A 112 0.31 -5.31 12.75
N TYR A 113 -0.77 -6.05 12.46
CA TYR A 113 -0.87 -7.45 12.84
C TYR A 113 0.18 -8.30 12.12
N LEU A 114 0.29 -8.15 10.79
CA LEU A 114 1.23 -8.93 9.99
C LEU A 114 2.67 -8.71 10.43
N ARG A 115 3.08 -7.49 10.75
CA ARG A 115 4.43 -7.22 11.28
C ARG A 115 4.70 -7.90 12.62
N HIS A 116 3.69 -7.96 13.50
CA HIS A 116 3.84 -8.63 14.79
C HIS A 116 3.86 -10.16 14.68
N ARG A 117 3.17 -10.71 13.68
CA ARG A 117 3.00 -12.16 13.53
C ARG A 117 3.99 -12.82 12.56
N GLN A 118 4.45 -12.10 11.54
CA GLN A 118 5.37 -12.65 10.56
C GLN A 118 6.75 -12.81 11.18
N SER A 119 7.21 -14.06 11.31
CA SER A 119 8.62 -14.35 11.48
C SER A 119 9.30 -14.20 10.14
N VAL A 120 10.04 -13.10 9.96
CA VAL A 120 10.88 -12.91 8.79
C VAL A 120 12.19 -13.64 9.03
N GLU A 121 12.34 -14.83 8.45
CA GLU A 121 13.66 -15.43 8.35
C GLU A 121 14.46 -14.62 7.34
N LYS A 122 15.58 -14.05 7.78
CA LYS A 122 16.47 -13.33 6.86
C LYS A 122 16.97 -14.33 5.82
N THR A 123 16.94 -13.92 4.56
CA THR A 123 17.57 -14.69 3.49
C THR A 123 19.03 -14.91 3.84
N ARG A 124 19.43 -16.18 3.92
CA ARG A 124 20.84 -16.53 4.11
C ARG A 124 21.57 -16.17 2.81
N PRO A 125 22.64 -15.35 2.86
CA PRO A 125 23.39 -15.02 1.65
C PRO A 125 24.06 -16.27 1.12
N THR A 126 23.69 -16.70 -0.08
CA THR A 126 24.39 -17.76 -0.81
C THR A 126 25.48 -17.11 -1.66
N PRO A 127 26.74 -17.56 -1.60
CA PRO A 127 27.76 -17.06 -2.52
C PRO A 127 27.33 -17.36 -3.95
N SER A 128 27.17 -16.30 -4.75
CA SER A 128 26.82 -16.41 -6.17
C SER A 128 28.06 -16.18 -7.01
N ARG A 129 28.29 -17.05 -7.99
CA ARG A 129 29.33 -16.86 -9.03
C ARG A 129 28.88 -15.94 -10.17
N ILE A 130 27.66 -15.39 -10.08
CA ILE A 130 27.15 -14.44 -11.07
C ILE A 130 28.02 -13.19 -11.05
N GLY A 131 28.60 -12.84 -12.20
CA GLY A 131 29.52 -11.71 -12.35
C GLY A 131 31.00 -12.06 -12.20
N GLU A 132 31.35 -13.34 -11.99
CA GLU A 132 32.72 -13.80 -12.21
C GLU A 132 33.08 -13.58 -13.68
N ARG A 133 34.21 -12.90 -13.93
CA ARG A 133 34.66 -12.52 -15.28
C ARG A 133 35.84 -13.39 -15.70
N PRO A 134 35.61 -14.60 -16.23
CA PRO A 134 36.68 -15.43 -16.75
C PRO A 134 37.27 -14.80 -18.03
N LYS A 135 38.59 -14.93 -18.19
CA LYS A 135 39.27 -14.52 -19.42
C LYS A 135 38.72 -15.37 -20.58
N PRO A 136 38.45 -14.79 -21.78
CA PRO A 136 38.08 -15.59 -22.94
C PRO A 136 39.15 -16.65 -23.21
N HIS A 137 38.75 -17.80 -23.74
CA HIS A 137 39.66 -18.86 -24.19
C HIS A 137 39.87 -18.76 -25.71
N PRO A 138 40.75 -17.87 -26.20
CA PRO A 138 41.03 -17.79 -27.63
C PRO A 138 41.83 -19.02 -28.03
N ALA A 139 41.24 -19.91 -28.83
CA ALA A 139 41.93 -21.04 -29.45
C ALA A 139 42.89 -20.57 -30.56
N GLY A 140 43.76 -19.59 -30.26
CA GLY A 140 44.72 -18.99 -31.19
C GLY A 140 44.15 -18.01 -32.21
N GLN A 141 42.84 -17.71 -32.18
CA GLN A 141 42.20 -16.82 -33.18
C GLN A 141 41.94 -15.40 -32.65
N PRO A 142 42.23 -14.35 -33.45
CA PRO A 142 41.86 -12.99 -33.11
C PRO A 142 40.34 -12.79 -33.19
N CYS A 143 39.80 -11.92 -32.33
CA CYS A 143 38.36 -11.57 -32.25
C CYS A 143 37.42 -12.66 -31.71
N PHE A 144 37.86 -13.50 -30.76
CA PHE A 144 36.96 -14.49 -30.14
C PHE A 144 35.88 -13.80 -29.27
N PRO A 145 34.58 -14.04 -29.52
CA PRO A 145 33.51 -13.45 -28.73
C PRO A 145 33.54 -14.01 -27.31
N ARG A 146 33.24 -13.15 -26.33
CA ARG A 146 33.08 -13.59 -24.94
C ARG A 146 31.69 -14.23 -24.81
N ILE A 147 31.65 -15.49 -24.39
CA ILE A 147 30.41 -16.19 -24.09
C ILE A 147 30.28 -16.19 -22.57
N ASP A 148 29.51 -15.24 -22.04
CA ASP A 148 29.16 -15.19 -20.62
C ASP A 148 28.00 -16.17 -20.41
N THR A 149 28.30 -17.42 -20.10
CA THR A 149 27.26 -18.39 -19.79
C THR A 149 26.75 -18.14 -18.37
N VAL A 150 25.44 -17.92 -18.23
CA VAL A 150 24.78 -17.95 -16.92
C VAL A 150 24.67 -19.43 -16.52
N PRO A 151 25.20 -19.85 -15.35
CA PRO A 151 25.04 -21.22 -14.88
C PRO A 151 23.58 -21.55 -14.52
#